data_AF-A0A969JZQ8-F1
#
_entry.id   AF-A0A969JZQ8-F1
#
_cell.length_a   1.000
_cell.length_b   1.000
_cell.length_c   1.000
_cell.angle_alpha   90.00
_cell.angle_beta   90.00
_cell.angle_gamma   90.00
#
_symmetry.space_group_name_H-M   'P 1'
#
loop_
_entity.id
_entity.type
_entity.pdbx_description
1 polymer ?
#
loop_
_entity_poly.entity_id
_entity_poly.type
_entity_poly.pdbx_seq_one_letter_code
_entity_poly.pdbx_strand_id
1 'polypeptide(L)'
;MKRKDWIIGITAGLVLALIIVCLQLAGRISPLSRAVLAQNDEQTAVTNHPPVTTVIQPEARKVIEAMLNSYTQWATVQAEATTTWYIEGSPESSWVSRVMINQPTQVRFETSLAGGEGTSLWIMNGRQKYERDLVNDLEEQKILPSFATDPGALARLPSQIEQIALAERVIYRLPIGMLVPSPIADYIYPVGLAQRGGQYSLIGEEEVAGRKTWIL
;
A
#
# COMPACT_ATOMS: atom_id res chain seq x y z
N MET A 1 34.17 -11.24 -38.70
CA MET A 1 33.45 -10.61 -37.57
C MET A 1 33.86 -11.31 -36.28
N LYS A 2 34.27 -10.53 -35.26
CA LYS A 2 34.71 -11.08 -33.97
C LYS A 2 33.49 -11.27 -33.08
N ARG A 3 33.54 -12.26 -32.16
CA ARG A 3 32.44 -12.62 -31.23
C ARG A 3 31.88 -11.43 -30.44
N LYS A 4 32.68 -10.38 -30.22
CA LYS A 4 32.31 -9.11 -29.59
C LYS A 4 31.36 -8.25 -30.44
N ASP A 5 31.51 -8.28 -31.76
CA ASP A 5 30.67 -7.49 -32.69
C ASP A 5 29.23 -8.03 -32.71
N TRP A 6 29.07 -9.34 -32.48
CA TRP A 6 27.76 -10.00 -32.43
C TRP A 6 26.97 -9.67 -31.15
N ILE A 7 27.66 -9.59 -30.02
CA ILE A 7 27.07 -9.24 -28.73
C ILE A 7 26.58 -7.79 -28.73
N ILE A 8 27.35 -6.87 -29.32
CA ILE A 8 26.98 -5.46 -29.48
C ILE A 8 25.78 -5.31 -30.42
N GLY A 9 25.74 -6.06 -31.52
CA GLY A 9 24.59 -6.07 -32.44
C GLY A 9 23.29 -6.53 -31.77
N ILE A 10 23.34 -7.57 -30.93
CA ILE A 10 22.16 -8.07 -30.22
C ILE A 10 21.69 -7.10 -29.14
N THR A 11 22.61 -6.53 -28.36
CA THR A 11 22.24 -5.58 -27.29
C THR A 11 21.67 -4.29 -27.87
N ALA A 12 22.23 -3.77 -28.95
CA ALA A 12 21.66 -2.61 -29.65
C ALA A 12 20.26 -2.91 -30.23
N GLY A 13 20.06 -4.11 -30.80
CA GLY A 13 18.76 -4.55 -31.32
C GLY A 13 17.68 -4.68 -30.23
N LEU A 14 18.03 -5.24 -29.07
CA LEU A 14 17.11 -5.40 -27.93
C LEU A 14 16.70 -4.07 -27.32
N VAL A 15 17.65 -3.13 -27.17
CA VAL A 15 17.37 -1.78 -26.65
C VAL A 15 16.48 -1.02 -27.63
N LEU A 16 16.72 -1.11 -28.94
CA LEU A 16 15.89 -0.47 -29.95
C LEU A 16 14.46 -1.04 -29.97
N ALA A 17 14.32 -2.37 -29.84
CA ALA A 17 13.03 -3.03 -29.77
C ALA A 17 12.24 -2.61 -28.51
N LEU A 18 12.91 -2.47 -27.36
CA LEU A 18 12.29 -2.01 -26.12
C LEU A 18 11.77 -0.57 -26.25
N ILE A 19 12.56 0.32 -26.88
CA ILE A 19 12.17 1.72 -27.13
C ILE A 19 10.97 1.79 -28.08
N ILE A 20 10.94 0.98 -29.13
CA ILE A 20 9.80 0.94 -30.07
C ILE A 20 8.54 0.42 -29.37
N VAL A 21 8.65 -0.62 -28.53
CA VAL A 21 7.51 -1.14 -27.74
C VAL A 21 7.00 -0.08 -26.75
N CYS A 22 7.89 0.63 -26.05
CA CYS A 22 7.51 1.73 -25.15
C CYS A 22 6.84 2.90 -25.90
N LEU A 23 7.33 3.26 -27.10
CA LEU A 23 6.72 4.31 -27.92
C LEU A 23 5.37 3.89 -28.52
N GLN A 24 5.19 2.62 -28.90
CA GLN A 24 3.90 2.10 -29.36
C GLN A 24 2.87 1.97 -28.24
N LEU A 25 3.31 1.63 -27.01
CA LEU A 25 2.46 1.66 -25.81
C LEU A 25 2.05 3.10 -25.46
N ALA A 26 2.98 4.06 -25.52
CA ALA A 26 2.66 5.48 -25.29
C ALA A 26 1.69 6.05 -26.34
N GLY A 27 1.82 5.65 -27.62
CA GLY A 27 0.94 6.07 -28.71
C GLY A 27 -0.46 5.43 -28.71
N ARG A 28 -0.67 4.31 -28.00
CA ARG A 28 -1.98 3.66 -27.85
C ARG A 28 -2.82 4.22 -26.69
N ILE A 29 -2.24 5.04 -25.82
CA ILE A 29 -2.95 5.65 -24.66
C ILE A 29 -3.65 6.97 -25.06
N SER A 30 -3.38 7.52 -26.24
CA SER A 30 -3.89 8.84 -26.65
C SER A 30 -5.26 8.94 -27.36
N PRO A 31 -5.93 7.87 -27.86
CA PRO A 31 -7.30 8.01 -28.35
C PRO A 31 -8.37 7.73 -27.28
N LEU A 32 -8.09 6.86 -26.30
CA LEU A 32 -9.06 6.50 -25.25
C LEU A 32 -9.29 7.64 -24.24
N SER A 33 -8.26 8.45 -23.98
CA SER A 33 -8.37 9.60 -23.07
C SER A 33 -9.09 10.80 -23.69
N ARG A 34 -9.14 10.93 -25.02
CA ARG A 34 -9.92 12.00 -25.69
C ARG A 34 -11.41 11.66 -25.84
N ALA A 35 -11.77 10.39 -25.98
CA ALA A 35 -13.17 9.98 -26.00
C ALA A 35 -13.85 10.14 -24.63
N VAL A 36 -13.13 9.89 -23.53
CA VAL A 36 -13.64 10.07 -22.17
C VAL A 36 -13.81 11.55 -21.79
N LEU A 37 -13.01 12.45 -22.37
CA LEU A 37 -13.12 13.89 -22.09
C LEU A 37 -14.15 14.63 -22.96
N ALA A 38 -14.62 14.04 -24.06
CA ALA A 38 -15.59 14.67 -24.97
C ALA A 38 -17.06 14.28 -24.68
N GLN A 39 -17.32 13.32 -23.79
CA GLN A 39 -18.68 12.90 -23.41
C GLN A 39 -19.23 13.54 -22.12
N ASN A 40 -18.46 14.38 -21.44
CA ASN A 40 -18.86 14.94 -20.15
C ASN A 40 -19.57 16.30 -20.20
N ASP A 41 -19.81 16.87 -21.39
CA ASP A 41 -20.44 18.20 -21.50
C ASP A 41 -21.97 18.18 -21.74
N GLU A 42 -22.64 17.02 -21.82
CA GLU A 42 -24.10 16.97 -22.10
C GLU A 42 -24.96 16.04 -21.22
N GLN A 43 -24.51 15.64 -20.03
CA GLN A 43 -25.40 15.02 -19.04
C GLN A 43 -25.24 15.63 -17.64
N THR A 44 -25.76 16.85 -17.48
CA THR A 44 -26.38 17.27 -16.22
C THR A 44 -27.64 16.44 -15.96
N ALA A 45 -27.47 15.16 -15.64
CA ALA A 45 -28.39 14.47 -14.76
C ALA A 45 -27.79 14.61 -13.36
N VAL A 46 -28.24 15.65 -12.63
CA VAL A 46 -28.08 15.72 -11.19
C VAL A 46 -28.81 14.50 -10.63
N THR A 47 -28.14 13.36 -10.52
CA THR A 47 -28.57 12.31 -9.60
C THR A 47 -28.39 12.91 -8.22
N ASN A 48 -29.46 13.54 -7.72
CA ASN A 48 -29.64 13.81 -6.32
C ASN A 48 -29.62 12.47 -5.58
N HIS A 49 -28.43 11.92 -5.36
CA HIS A 49 -28.23 11.00 -4.27
C HIS A 49 -28.56 11.83 -3.03
N PRO A 50 -29.62 11.49 -2.27
CA PRO A 50 -29.79 12.12 -0.97
C PRO A 50 -28.47 11.96 -0.22
N PRO A 51 -27.99 12.99 0.51
CA PRO A 51 -26.81 12.83 1.34
C PRO A 51 -27.08 11.61 2.20
N VAL A 52 -26.34 10.53 1.98
CA VAL A 52 -26.43 9.35 2.83
C VAL A 52 -25.93 9.87 4.16
N THR A 53 -26.87 10.25 5.01
CA THR A 53 -26.60 10.67 6.37
C THR A 53 -26.42 9.34 7.09
N THR A 54 -25.29 8.68 6.83
CA THR A 54 -24.98 7.40 7.43
C THR A 54 -24.81 7.69 8.91
N VAL A 55 -25.85 7.44 9.70
CA VAL A 55 -25.75 7.43 11.15
C VAL A 55 -24.80 6.29 11.47
N ILE A 56 -23.54 6.60 11.77
CA ILE A 56 -22.59 5.59 12.23
C ILE A 56 -23.11 5.07 13.55
N GLN A 57 -23.31 3.75 13.64
CA GLN A 57 -23.66 3.09 14.89
C GLN A 57 -22.61 3.42 15.96
N PRO A 58 -23.00 3.68 17.22
CA PRO A 58 -22.07 4.06 18.28
C PRO A 58 -20.86 3.12 18.42
N GLU A 59 -21.05 1.83 18.20
CA GLU A 59 -20.02 0.79 18.24
C GLU A 59 -19.03 0.94 17.08
N ALA A 60 -19.54 1.12 15.86
CA ALA A 60 -18.71 1.35 14.68
C ALA A 60 -17.91 2.65 14.80
N ARG A 61 -18.50 3.70 15.38
CA ARG A 61 -17.81 4.96 15.67
C ARG A 61 -16.59 4.74 16.57
N LYS A 62 -16.76 4.01 17.68
CA LYS A 62 -15.65 3.70 18.61
C LYS A 62 -14.51 2.97 17.91
N VAL A 63 -14.83 2.01 17.04
CA VAL A 63 -13.82 1.26 16.28
C VAL A 63 -13.07 2.18 15.31
N ILE A 64 -13.77 3.04 14.58
CA ILE A 64 -13.17 4.01 13.65
C ILE A 64 -12.27 4.99 14.39
N GLU A 65 -12.74 5.56 15.51
CA GLU A 65 -11.97 6.49 16.34
C GLU A 65 -10.71 5.82 16.91
N ALA A 66 -10.81 4.56 17.34
CA ALA A 66 -9.67 3.79 17.83
C ALA A 66 -8.63 3.53 16.73
N MET A 67 -9.08 3.20 15.51
CA MET A 67 -8.17 3.02 14.36
C MET A 67 -7.49 4.34 13.97
N LEU A 68 -8.26 5.42 13.85
CA LEU A 68 -7.78 6.75 13.48
C LEU A 68 -6.69 7.25 14.44
N ASN A 69 -6.89 7.03 15.73
CA ASN A 69 -5.99 7.50 16.78
C ASN A 69 -4.99 6.45 17.25
N SER A 70 -4.95 5.26 16.63
CA SER A 70 -4.09 4.14 17.06
C SER A 70 -2.63 4.54 17.22
N TYR A 71 -2.09 5.31 16.27
CA TYR A 71 -0.70 5.79 16.29
C TYR A 71 -0.39 6.74 17.45
N THR A 72 -1.38 7.40 18.04
CA THR A 72 -1.15 8.32 19.17
C THR A 72 -0.90 7.58 20.49
N GLN A 73 -1.19 6.29 20.54
CA GLN A 73 -1.15 5.48 21.76
C GLN A 73 0.23 4.88 22.04
N TRP A 74 1.20 5.10 21.15
CA TRP A 74 2.54 4.53 21.27
C TRP A 74 3.58 5.42 20.59
N ALA A 75 4.79 5.49 21.18
CA ALA A 75 5.94 6.16 20.57
C ALA A 75 6.80 5.18 19.76
N THR A 76 6.89 3.93 20.25
CA THR A 76 7.69 2.87 19.65
C THR A 76 6.88 1.59 19.57
N VAL A 77 7.00 0.87 18.46
CA VAL A 77 6.43 -0.46 18.26
C VAL A 77 7.53 -1.39 17.78
N GLN A 78 7.60 -2.58 18.37
CA GLN A 78 8.36 -3.70 17.84
C GLN A 78 7.39 -4.86 17.63
N ALA A 79 7.38 -5.41 16.43
CA ALA A 79 6.50 -6.51 16.07
C ALA A 79 7.22 -7.52 15.19
N GLU A 80 6.84 -8.78 15.35
CA GLU A 80 7.20 -9.88 14.47
C GLU A 80 5.90 -10.53 14.01
N ALA A 81 5.77 -10.77 12.70
CA ALA A 81 4.59 -11.40 12.12
C ALA A 81 5.01 -12.44 11.08
N THR A 82 4.34 -13.59 11.11
CA THR A 82 4.43 -14.60 10.06
C THR A 82 3.21 -14.46 9.16
N THR A 83 3.44 -14.17 7.88
CA THR A 83 2.40 -14.07 6.85
C THR A 83 2.45 -15.29 5.97
N THR A 84 1.38 -16.09 5.98
CA THR A 84 1.23 -17.24 5.08
C THR A 84 0.21 -16.93 3.99
N TRP A 85 0.65 -17.01 2.74
CA TRP A 85 -0.20 -16.88 1.56
C TRP A 85 -0.74 -18.25 1.16
N TYR A 86 -2.03 -18.29 0.82
CA TYR A 86 -2.72 -19.51 0.42
C TYR A 86 -3.22 -19.39 -1.02
N ILE A 87 -3.04 -20.44 -1.81
CA ILE A 87 -3.66 -20.62 -3.13
C ILE A 87 -4.52 -21.88 -3.05
N GLU A 88 -5.79 -21.78 -3.44
CA GLU A 88 -6.73 -22.91 -3.44
C GLU A 88 -6.82 -23.63 -2.08
N GLY A 89 -6.72 -22.87 -0.98
CA GLY A 89 -6.76 -23.39 0.39
C GLY A 89 -5.47 -24.07 0.87
N SER A 90 -4.44 -24.14 0.03
CA SER A 90 -3.13 -24.70 0.39
C SER A 90 -2.10 -23.58 0.59
N PRO A 91 -1.21 -23.68 1.60
CA PRO A 91 -0.17 -22.68 1.82
C PRO A 91 0.83 -22.70 0.66
N GLU A 92 1.00 -21.57 -0.01
CA GLU A 92 1.95 -21.39 -1.12
C GLU A 92 3.30 -20.90 -0.60
N SER A 93 3.28 -19.86 0.24
CA SER A 93 4.50 -19.26 0.79
C SER A 93 4.25 -18.69 2.18
N SER A 94 5.29 -18.67 3.01
CA SER A 94 5.25 -18.06 4.33
C SER A 94 6.47 -17.17 4.54
N TRP A 95 6.23 -15.98 5.07
CA TRP A 95 7.24 -14.93 5.25
C TRP A 95 7.21 -14.44 6.68
N VAL A 96 8.38 -14.27 7.29
CA VAL A 96 8.52 -13.60 8.58
C VAL A 96 8.87 -12.14 8.31
N SER A 97 8.16 -11.23 8.95
CA SER A 97 8.41 -9.79 8.91
C SER A 97 8.69 -9.31 10.32
N ARG A 98 9.84 -8.66 10.52
CA ARG A 98 10.20 -7.97 11.76
C ARG A 98 10.19 -6.49 11.50
N VAL A 99 9.50 -5.74 12.33
CA VAL A 99 9.42 -4.29 12.22
C VAL A 99 9.67 -3.65 13.56
N MET A 100 10.43 -2.56 13.53
CA MET A 100 10.62 -1.65 14.63
C MET A 100 10.32 -0.26 14.12
N ILE A 101 9.39 0.43 14.77
CA ILE A 101 9.00 1.78 14.42
C ILE A 101 9.26 2.67 15.62
N ASN A 102 9.94 3.79 15.40
CA ASN A 102 10.02 4.88 16.34
C ASN A 102 9.43 6.13 15.65
N GLN A 103 8.30 6.60 16.16
CA GLN A 103 7.55 7.67 15.50
C GLN A 103 8.31 9.00 15.52
N PRO A 104 8.08 9.86 14.51
CA PRO A 104 7.16 9.67 13.38
C PRO A 104 7.79 9.02 12.13
N THR A 105 9.12 8.93 12.04
CA THR A 105 9.80 8.68 10.75
C THR A 105 10.92 7.64 10.77
N GLN A 106 11.16 6.97 11.90
CA GLN A 106 12.19 5.95 12.00
C GLN A 106 11.58 4.56 11.91
N VAL A 107 12.05 3.77 10.96
CA VAL A 107 11.59 2.38 10.80
C VAL A 107 12.78 1.49 10.47
N ARG A 108 12.85 0.34 11.13
CA ARG A 108 13.62 -0.81 10.66
C ARG A 108 12.63 -1.89 10.27
N PHE A 109 12.74 -2.39 9.05
CA PHE A 109 11.93 -3.50 8.57
C PHE A 109 12.85 -4.57 8.01
N GLU A 110 12.61 -5.82 8.39
CA GLU A 110 13.35 -6.97 7.90
C GLU A 110 12.35 -8.04 7.51
N THR A 111 12.60 -8.74 6.41
CA THR A 111 11.78 -9.88 6.01
C THR A 111 12.64 -11.05 5.56
N SER A 112 12.11 -12.25 5.76
CA SER A 112 12.70 -13.52 5.37
C SER A 112 11.61 -14.50 4.94
N LEU A 113 11.97 -15.52 4.18
CA LEU A 113 11.13 -16.72 4.09
C LEU A 113 11.04 -17.38 5.47
N ALA A 114 9.92 -18.00 5.78
CA ALA A 114 9.76 -18.74 7.03
C ALA A 114 10.75 -19.91 7.09
N GLY A 115 11.58 -19.94 8.14
CA GLY A 115 12.67 -20.91 8.29
C GLY A 115 13.89 -20.68 7.39
N GLY A 116 13.90 -19.60 6.59
CA GLY A 116 15.02 -19.19 5.76
C GLY A 116 15.81 -18.02 6.34
N GLU A 117 16.91 -17.65 5.68
CA GLU A 117 17.69 -16.45 6.01
C GLU A 117 16.97 -15.16 5.55
N GLY A 118 17.38 -14.03 6.13
CA GLY A 118 16.88 -12.70 5.80
C GLY A 118 16.99 -12.41 4.31
N THR A 119 15.93 -11.93 3.68
CA THR A 119 15.88 -11.59 2.25
C THR A 119 15.99 -10.10 2.01
N SER A 120 15.45 -9.26 2.90
CA SER A 120 15.56 -7.80 2.75
C SER A 120 15.60 -7.07 4.09
N LEU A 121 16.41 -6.02 4.16
CA LEU A 121 16.52 -5.10 5.29
C LEU A 121 16.29 -3.67 4.82
N TRP A 122 15.33 -2.98 5.44
CA TRP A 122 15.06 -1.56 5.21
C TRP A 122 15.33 -0.77 6.50
N ILE A 123 15.97 0.38 6.35
CA ILE A 123 16.16 1.36 7.42
C ILE A 123 15.67 2.71 6.88
N MET A 124 14.63 3.25 7.50
CA MET A 124 14.15 4.61 7.27
C MET A 124 14.60 5.49 8.42
N ASN A 125 15.25 6.62 8.09
CA ASN A 125 15.66 7.62 9.05
C ASN A 125 15.33 9.01 8.52
N GLY A 126 14.19 9.56 8.97
CA GLY A 126 13.74 10.87 8.53
C GLY A 126 13.36 10.85 7.05
N ARG A 127 14.15 11.50 6.20
CA ARG A 127 13.87 11.63 4.75
C ARG A 127 14.50 10.57 3.86
N GLN A 128 15.28 9.68 4.45
CA GLN A 128 16.04 8.69 3.69
C GLN A 128 15.55 7.28 4.03
N LYS A 129 15.48 6.45 2.99
CA LYS A 129 15.28 5.01 3.10
C LYS A 129 16.50 4.33 2.51
N TYR A 130 17.07 3.43 3.29
CA TYR A 130 18.15 2.52 2.90
C TYR A 130 17.54 1.13 2.78
N GLU A 131 17.75 0.47 1.65
CA GLU A 131 17.29 -0.89 1.39
C GLU A 131 18.50 -1.75 1.06
N ARG A 132 18.55 -2.95 1.63
CA ARG A 132 19.52 -3.97 1.26
C ARG A 132 18.79 -5.27 0.93
N ASP A 133 19.07 -5.79 -0.25
CA ASP A 133 18.79 -7.19 -0.59
C ASP A 133 19.92 -8.03 -0.02
N LEU A 134 19.60 -8.87 0.95
CA LEU A 134 20.59 -9.66 1.68
C LEU A 134 21.03 -10.90 0.88
N VAL A 135 20.27 -11.32 -0.12
CA VAL A 135 20.58 -12.47 -0.97
C VAL A 135 21.55 -12.08 -2.07
N ASN A 136 21.30 -10.93 -2.72
CA ASN A 136 22.08 -10.46 -3.86
C ASN A 136 23.18 -9.45 -3.48
N ASP A 137 23.25 -9.07 -2.19
CA ASP A 137 24.14 -8.04 -1.65
C ASP A 137 24.03 -6.69 -2.39
N LEU A 138 22.79 -6.33 -2.73
CA LEU A 138 22.49 -5.06 -3.40
C LEU A 138 22.00 -4.04 -2.39
N GLU A 139 22.55 -2.83 -2.45
CA GLU A 139 22.16 -1.71 -1.59
C GLU A 139 21.57 -0.57 -2.44
N GLU A 140 20.48 0.01 -1.94
CA GLU A 140 19.81 1.15 -2.57
C GLU A 140 19.48 2.22 -1.53
N GLN A 141 19.68 3.49 -1.90
CA GLN A 141 19.28 4.63 -1.10
C GLN A 141 18.24 5.45 -1.85
N LYS A 142 17.12 5.72 -1.18
CA LYS A 142 15.99 6.49 -1.71
C LYS A 142 15.71 7.70 -0.85
N ILE A 143 15.37 8.81 -1.49
CA ILE A 143 14.73 9.94 -0.82
C ILE A 143 13.23 9.64 -0.73
N LEU A 144 12.69 9.68 0.48
CA LEU A 144 11.27 9.48 0.70
C LEU A 144 10.47 10.66 0.14
N PRO A 145 9.27 10.41 -0.41
CA PRO A 145 8.37 11.48 -0.84
C PRO A 145 8.10 12.49 0.29
N SER A 146 7.88 13.76 -0.08
CA SER A 146 7.62 14.83 0.89
C SER A 146 6.42 14.53 1.79
N PHE A 147 5.36 13.92 1.25
CA PHE A 147 4.17 13.57 2.04
C PHE A 147 4.47 12.62 3.21
N ALA A 148 5.51 11.79 3.10
CA ALA A 148 5.88 10.82 4.13
C ALA A 148 6.79 11.39 5.23
N THR A 149 7.32 12.58 5.01
CA THR A 149 8.37 13.18 5.84
C THR A 149 8.04 14.59 6.31
N ASP A 150 6.95 15.16 5.79
CA ASP A 150 6.39 16.43 6.20
C ASP A 150 5.69 16.28 7.56
N PRO A 151 6.17 16.94 8.63
CA PRO A 151 5.50 16.92 9.93
C PRO A 151 4.06 17.46 9.85
N GLY A 152 3.79 18.36 8.91
CA GLY A 152 2.45 18.86 8.63
C GLY A 152 1.53 17.83 7.94
N ALA A 153 2.05 16.74 7.38
CA ALA A 153 1.22 15.67 6.85
C ALA A 153 0.43 14.95 7.95
N LEU A 154 1.04 14.71 9.12
CA LEU A 154 0.33 14.14 10.28
C LEU A 154 -0.73 15.11 10.82
N ALA A 155 -0.42 16.40 10.89
CA ALA A 155 -1.35 17.43 11.34
C ALA A 155 -2.56 17.64 10.40
N ARG A 156 -2.47 17.17 9.15
CA ARG A 156 -3.57 17.21 8.16
C ARG A 156 -4.45 15.98 8.19
N LEU A 157 -4.08 14.92 8.92
CA LEU A 157 -4.94 13.76 9.07
C LEU A 157 -6.10 14.11 10.00
N PRO A 158 -7.32 13.63 9.70
CA PRO A 158 -8.44 13.76 10.62
C PRO A 158 -8.06 13.22 12.00
N SER A 159 -8.32 13.99 13.05
CA SER A 159 -8.15 13.52 14.44
C SER A 159 -9.47 13.12 15.09
N GLN A 160 -10.59 13.44 14.42
CA GLN A 160 -11.96 13.22 14.87
C GLN A 160 -12.79 12.65 13.72
N ILE A 161 -13.77 11.81 14.06
CA ILE A 161 -14.62 11.15 13.05
C ILE A 161 -15.49 12.15 12.29
N GLU A 162 -15.81 13.30 12.88
CA GLU A 162 -16.56 14.40 12.25
C GLU A 162 -15.79 15.08 11.11
N GLN A 163 -14.45 15.01 11.14
CA GLN A 163 -13.59 15.55 10.09
C GLN A 163 -13.44 14.56 8.92
N ILE A 164 -13.85 13.31 9.10
CA ILE A 164 -13.90 12.33 8.03
C ILE A 164 -15.15 12.62 7.21
N ALA A 165 -14.97 13.00 5.95
CA ALA A 165 -16.06 13.01 4.99
C ALA A 165 -16.49 11.56 4.70
N LEU A 166 -17.33 11.01 5.57
CA LEU A 166 -17.83 9.63 5.48
C LEU A 166 -18.62 9.39 4.19
N ALA A 167 -19.21 10.46 3.64
CA ALA A 167 -19.86 10.47 2.34
C ALA A 167 -18.89 10.20 1.18
N GLU A 168 -17.60 10.52 1.33
CA GLU A 168 -16.60 10.45 0.26
C GLU A 168 -15.83 9.12 0.21
N ARG A 169 -16.06 8.19 1.16
CA ARG A 169 -15.39 6.87 1.22
C ARG A 169 -13.85 6.99 1.13
N VAL A 170 -13.28 8.06 1.67
CA VAL A 170 -11.84 8.35 1.57
C VAL A 170 -11.06 7.57 2.64
N ILE A 171 -9.91 7.01 2.23
CA ILE A 171 -8.99 6.28 3.10
C ILE A 171 -7.93 7.24 3.60
N TYR A 172 -7.90 7.48 4.91
CA TYR A 172 -6.85 8.25 5.55
C TYR A 172 -5.75 7.30 6.02
N ARG A 173 -4.69 7.16 5.21
CA ARG A 173 -3.51 6.38 5.58
C ARG A 173 -2.50 7.27 6.30
N LEU A 174 -1.91 6.75 7.37
CA LEU A 174 -0.72 7.38 7.95
C LEU A 174 0.43 7.30 6.94
N PRO A 175 1.13 8.41 6.66
CA PRO A 175 2.16 8.44 5.62
C PRO A 175 3.25 7.39 5.81
N ILE A 176 3.69 7.17 7.07
CA ILE A 176 4.67 6.13 7.40
C ILE A 176 4.10 4.72 7.21
N GLY A 177 2.81 4.51 7.48
CA GLY A 177 2.11 3.25 7.22
C GLY A 177 1.97 2.92 5.74
N MET A 178 2.06 3.92 4.85
CA MET A 178 2.13 3.70 3.41
C MET A 178 3.50 3.23 2.93
N LEU A 179 4.55 3.41 3.74
CA LEU A 179 5.93 3.03 3.40
C LEU A 179 6.33 1.66 3.95
N VAL A 180 5.68 1.20 5.01
CA VAL A 180 5.88 -0.15 5.57
C VAL A 180 5.12 -1.16 4.71
N PRO A 181 5.71 -2.31 4.35
CA PRO A 181 5.00 -3.33 3.57
C PRO A 181 3.76 -3.90 4.29
N SER A 182 2.70 -4.13 3.52
CA SER A 182 1.58 -4.99 3.96
C SER A 182 2.04 -6.45 4.07
N PRO A 183 1.44 -7.27 4.96
CA PRO A 183 0.27 -6.93 5.80
C PRO A 183 0.62 -6.31 7.15
N ILE A 184 1.87 -6.40 7.62
CA ILE A 184 2.25 -5.94 8.99
C ILE A 184 1.95 -4.45 9.21
N ALA A 185 2.09 -3.62 8.16
CA ALA A 185 1.74 -2.21 8.21
C ALA A 185 0.26 -1.97 8.57
N ASP A 186 -0.65 -2.78 8.03
CA ASP A 186 -2.09 -2.62 8.24
C ASP A 186 -2.52 -3.06 9.65
N TYR A 187 -1.71 -3.86 10.37
CA TYR A 187 -1.94 -4.16 11.79
C TYR A 187 -1.45 -3.05 12.72
N ILE A 188 -0.33 -2.39 12.36
CA ILE A 188 0.26 -1.33 13.18
C ILE A 188 -0.45 0.01 12.96
N TYR A 189 -0.84 0.28 11.71
CA TYR A 189 -1.56 1.45 11.27
C TYR A 189 -2.88 1.02 10.61
N PRO A 190 -3.83 0.52 11.42
CA PRO A 190 -5.10 0.05 10.90
C PRO A 190 -5.82 1.19 10.20
N VAL A 191 -6.17 0.93 8.94
CA VAL A 191 -7.07 1.78 8.17
C VAL A 191 -8.48 1.24 8.37
N GLY A 192 -9.50 2.10 8.33
CA GLY A 192 -10.90 1.71 8.46
C GLY A 192 -11.44 0.79 7.37
N LEU A 193 -10.55 0.28 6.51
CA LEU A 193 -10.82 -0.71 5.50
C LEU A 193 -10.03 -1.98 5.84
N ALA A 194 -10.70 -2.94 6.47
CA ALA A 194 -10.18 -4.30 6.57
C ALA A 194 -10.04 -5.01 5.20
N GLN A 195 -10.31 -4.34 4.06
CA GLN A 195 -9.96 -4.82 2.73
C GLN A 195 -9.46 -3.68 1.83
N ARG A 196 -8.32 -3.89 1.17
CA ARG A 196 -7.90 -3.13 -0.02
C ARG A 196 -9.05 -3.08 -1.04
N GLY A 197 -9.12 -2.04 -1.86
CA GLY A 197 -10.20 -1.88 -2.84
C GLY A 197 -10.27 -3.01 -3.87
N GLY A 198 -11.49 -3.37 -4.23
CA GLY A 198 -11.87 -4.44 -5.16
C GLY A 198 -13.38 -4.65 -5.11
N GLN A 199 -13.96 -5.36 -6.09
CA GLN A 199 -15.28 -5.97 -5.91
C GLN A 199 -15.08 -7.32 -5.25
N TYR A 200 -15.65 -7.49 -4.07
CA TYR A 200 -15.58 -8.72 -3.30
C TYR A 200 -16.97 -9.32 -3.17
N SER A 201 -17.05 -10.64 -3.21
CA SER A 201 -18.28 -11.38 -3.01
C SER A 201 -18.14 -12.20 -1.75
N LEU A 202 -19.00 -11.97 -0.76
CA LEU A 202 -18.97 -12.73 0.49
C LEU A 202 -19.06 -14.25 0.20
N ILE A 203 -17.98 -14.98 0.49
CA ILE A 203 -17.89 -16.43 0.33
C ILE A 203 -18.41 -17.12 1.61
N GLY A 204 -18.16 -16.51 2.77
CA GLY A 204 -18.56 -17.07 4.06
C GLY A 204 -18.22 -16.17 5.25
N GLU A 205 -18.58 -16.62 6.44
CA GLU A 205 -18.26 -15.94 7.69
C GLU A 205 -17.55 -16.93 8.61
N GLU A 206 -16.46 -16.51 9.23
CA GLU A 206 -15.73 -17.30 10.23
C GLU A 206 -15.45 -16.47 11.50
N GLU A 207 -15.09 -17.15 12.59
CA GLU A 207 -14.73 -16.50 13.83
C GLU A 207 -13.22 -16.61 14.06
N VAL A 208 -12.51 -15.47 14.00
CA VAL A 208 -11.06 -15.40 14.24
C VAL A 208 -10.83 -14.62 15.53
N ALA A 209 -10.21 -15.25 16.52
CA ALA A 209 -9.93 -14.65 17.83
C ALA A 209 -11.17 -14.02 18.51
N GLY A 210 -12.31 -14.70 18.45
CA GLY A 210 -13.56 -14.22 19.07
C GLY A 210 -14.27 -13.12 18.28
N ARG A 211 -13.86 -12.87 17.02
CA ARG A 211 -14.44 -11.83 16.17
C ARG A 211 -15.00 -12.43 14.89
N LYS A 212 -16.24 -12.06 14.59
CA LYS A 212 -16.87 -12.36 13.31
C LYS A 212 -16.06 -11.70 12.18
N THR A 213 -15.54 -12.51 11.30
CA THR A 213 -14.65 -12.15 10.19
C THR A 213 -15.30 -12.61 8.89
N TRP A 214 -15.29 -11.75 7.88
CA TRP A 214 -15.87 -12.07 6.58
C TRP A 214 -14.80 -12.63 5.65
N ILE A 215 -15.11 -13.78 5.06
CA ILE A 215 -14.35 -14.37 3.96
C ILE A 215 -14.94 -13.77 2.68
N LEU A 216 -14.15 -12.90 2.05
CA LEU A 216 -14.53 -12.10 0.89
C LEU A 216 -13.91 -12.61 -0.41
#